data_AF-A0A1B6FQG7-F1
#
_entry.id   AF-A0A1B6FQG7-F1
#
_cell.length_a   1.000
_cell.length_b   1.000
_cell.length_c   1.000
_cell.angle_alpha   90.00
_cell.angle_beta   90.00
_cell.angle_gamma   90.00
#
_symmetry.space_group_name_H-M   'P 1'
#
loop_
_entity.id
_entity.type
_entity.pdbx_description
1 polymer ?
#
loop_
_entity_poly.entity_id
_entity_poly.type
_entity_poly.pdbx_seq_one_letter_code
_entity_poly.pdbx_strand_id
1 'polypeptide(L)'
;EYTLEGDVIFRGNLVVIPKTLQSKVLEELHAAHIGITRMKNLARKHCWWKGMNSDIENMVKSCKICCEAQKNPTKCEPHPWLPPEQAWQRVHIDFAGPVGGVYYFLVVDAYSKWLEVEITDKMTSSWVI
;
A
#
# COMPACT_ATOMS: atom_id res chain seq x y z
N GLU A 1 14.71 37.57 -2.48
CA GLU A 1 14.55 38.59 -3.52
C GLU A 1 14.29 37.91 -4.86
N TYR A 2 13.69 38.63 -5.81
CA TYR A 2 13.51 38.15 -7.20
C TYR A 2 14.47 38.89 -8.12
N THR A 3 15.10 38.18 -9.06
CA THR A 3 16.02 38.75 -10.06
C THR A 3 15.59 38.35 -11.47
N LEU A 4 16.00 39.13 -12.48
CA LEU A 4 15.72 38.87 -13.89
C LEU A 4 17.03 38.76 -14.64
N GLU A 5 17.27 37.61 -15.28
CA GLU A 5 18.48 37.34 -16.06
C GLU A 5 18.09 36.62 -17.36
N GLY A 6 18.45 37.19 -18.51
CA GLY A 6 18.16 36.58 -19.82
C GLY A 6 16.68 36.23 -20.03
N ASP A 7 15.77 37.15 -19.68
CA ASP A 7 14.31 36.97 -19.70
C ASP A 7 13.75 35.86 -18.79
N VAL A 8 14.55 35.37 -17.85
CA VAL A 8 14.14 34.38 -16.84
C VAL A 8 14.08 35.03 -15.46
N ILE A 9 12.97 34.82 -14.75
CA ILE A 9 12.79 35.27 -13.38
C ILE A 9 13.35 34.21 -12.43
N PHE A 10 14.18 34.65 -11.48
CA PHE A 10 14.73 33.83 -10.42
C PHE A 10 14.22 34.27 -9.05
N ARG A 11 14.15 33.33 -8.10
CA ARG A 11 13.94 33.57 -6.67
C ARG A 11 15.13 33.00 -5.92
N GLY A 12 16.10 33.84 -5.56
CA GLY A 12 17.43 33.36 -5.16
C GLY A 12 18.04 32.58 -6.34
N ASN A 13 18.41 31.32 -6.13
CA ASN A 13 19.00 30.48 -7.16
C ASN A 13 17.98 29.58 -7.90
N LEU A 14 16.68 29.81 -7.70
CA LEU A 14 15.62 28.96 -8.24
C LEU A 14 14.92 29.64 -9.41
N VAL A 15 14.72 28.92 -10.52
CA VAL A 15 13.96 29.41 -11.67
C VAL A 15 12.48 29.49 -11.32
N VAL A 16 11.85 30.63 -11.56
CA VAL A 16 10.40 30.80 -11.38
C VAL A 16 9.68 30.28 -12.61
N ILE A 17 8.88 29.22 -12.45
CA ILE A 17 8.22 28.57 -13.58
C ILE A 17 6.86 29.24 -13.87
N PRO A 18 6.66 29.78 -15.08
CA PRO A 18 5.39 30.38 -15.47
C PRO A 18 4.31 29.30 -15.54
N LYS A 19 3.06 29.70 -15.31
CA LYS A 19 1.90 28.80 -15.20
C LYS A 19 1.73 27.87 -16.41
N THR A 20 2.11 28.34 -17.60
CA THR A 20 2.08 27.60 -18.86
C THR A 20 3.10 26.46 -18.95
N LEU A 21 4.18 26.50 -18.17
CA LEU A 21 5.25 25.49 -18.17
C LEU A 21 5.20 24.53 -16.98
N GLN A 22 4.38 24.82 -15.96
CA GLN A 22 4.30 24.02 -14.73
C GLN A 22 3.93 22.56 -15.02
N SER A 23 2.97 22.29 -15.91
CA SER A 23 2.59 20.92 -16.29
C SER A 23 3.75 20.13 -16.89
N LYS A 24 4.51 20.73 -17.82
CA LYS A 24 5.68 20.08 -18.43
C LYS A 24 6.76 19.76 -17.40
N VAL A 25 7.04 20.70 -16.49
CA VAL A 25 8.01 20.47 -15.41
C VAL A 25 7.53 19.36 -14.47
N LEU A 26 6.23 19.30 -14.17
CA LEU A 26 5.66 18.22 -13.34
C LEU A 26 5.78 16.85 -14.01
N GLU A 27 5.53 16.77 -15.31
CA GLU A 27 5.71 15.55 -16.12
C GLU A 27 7.16 15.07 -16.07
N GLU A 28 8.14 15.96 -16.29
CA GLU A 28 9.56 15.64 -16.20
C GLU A 28 9.98 15.17 -14.80
N LEU A 29 9.51 15.85 -13.75
CA LEU A 29 9.76 15.43 -12.37
C LEU A 29 9.14 14.06 -12.07
N HIS A 30 8.06 13.69 -12.74
CA HIS A 30 7.31 12.45 -12.52
C HIS A 30 7.78 11.28 -13.38
N ALA A 31 8.58 11.52 -14.43
CA ALA A 31 8.93 10.52 -15.46
C ALA A 31 9.48 9.19 -14.91
N ALA A 32 10.20 9.22 -13.79
CA ALA A 32 10.79 8.04 -13.15
C ALA A 32 10.01 7.52 -11.93
N HIS A 33 8.78 8.02 -11.68
CA HIS A 33 7.91 7.61 -10.56
C HIS A 33 8.60 7.56 -9.19
N ILE A 34 9.53 8.49 -8.93
CA ILE A 34 10.44 8.47 -7.79
C ILE A 34 9.80 8.76 -6.41
N GLY A 35 8.49 8.97 -6.38
CA GLY A 35 7.70 9.25 -5.18
C GLY A 35 7.72 10.73 -4.74
N ILE A 36 6.70 11.10 -3.96
CA ILE A 36 6.40 12.49 -3.55
C ILE A 36 7.60 13.18 -2.91
N THR A 37 8.24 12.53 -1.92
CA THR A 37 9.34 13.14 -1.17
C THR A 37 10.54 13.45 -2.07
N ARG A 38 10.90 12.51 -2.95
CA ARG A 38 12.06 12.68 -3.84
C ARG A 38 11.77 13.71 -4.94
N MET A 39 10.55 13.71 -5.50
CA MET A 39 10.11 14.75 -6.44
C MET A 39 10.16 16.15 -5.82
N LYS A 40 9.63 16.32 -4.60
CA LYS A 40 9.69 17.62 -3.89
C LYS A 40 11.14 18.08 -3.66
N ASN A 41 12.02 17.18 -3.25
CA ASN A 41 13.42 17.50 -3.02
C ASN A 41 14.16 17.85 -4.32
N LEU A 42 13.83 17.19 -5.44
CA LEU A 42 14.39 17.52 -6.75
C LEU A 42 13.89 18.88 -7.22
N ALA A 43 12.58 19.14 -7.18
CA ALA A 43 11.99 20.39 -7.61
C ALA A 43 12.58 21.60 -6.86
N ARG A 44 12.71 21.50 -5.53
CA ARG A 44 13.25 22.58 -4.66
C ARG A 44 14.71 22.95 -4.95
N LYS A 45 15.46 22.13 -5.70
CA LYS A 45 16.83 22.44 -6.10
C LYS A 45 16.93 23.26 -7.38
N HIS A 46 15.89 23.24 -8.21
CA HIS A 46 15.97 23.79 -9.58
C HIS A 46 14.92 24.88 -9.85
N CYS A 47 13.73 24.76 -9.27
CA CYS A 47 12.60 25.58 -9.67
C CYS A 47 11.67 25.95 -8.51
N TRP A 48 10.86 26.96 -8.75
CA TRP A 48 9.87 27.43 -7.80
C TRP A 48 8.60 27.97 -8.48
N TRP A 49 7.45 27.66 -7.91
CA TRP A 49 6.19 28.40 -8.13
C TRP A 49 5.27 28.26 -6.92
N LYS A 50 4.26 29.12 -6.83
CA LYS A 50 3.25 29.05 -5.77
C LYS A 50 2.39 27.80 -6.00
N GLY A 51 2.33 26.90 -5.01
CA GLY A 51 1.54 25.66 -5.09
C GLY A 51 2.33 24.41 -5.51
N MET A 52 3.61 24.52 -5.84
CA MET A 52 4.45 23.41 -6.34
C MET A 52 4.35 22.11 -5.53
N ASN A 53 4.35 22.19 -4.19
CA ASN A 53 4.22 20.99 -3.35
C ASN A 53 2.87 20.30 -3.54
N SER A 54 1.79 21.07 -3.64
CA SER A 54 0.42 20.56 -3.84
C SER A 54 0.27 19.95 -5.23
N ASP A 55 0.85 20.58 -6.26
CA ASP A 55 0.81 20.04 -7.62
C ASP A 55 1.56 18.71 -7.73
N ILE A 56 2.74 18.60 -7.08
CA ILE A 56 3.49 17.34 -6.99
C ILE A 56 2.67 16.26 -6.25
N GLU A 57 2.03 16.61 -5.14
CA GLU A 57 1.18 15.66 -4.41
C GLU A 57 0.00 15.17 -5.26
N ASN A 58 -0.67 16.08 -5.96
CA ASN A 58 -1.80 15.76 -6.81
C ASN A 58 -1.38 14.85 -7.98
N MET A 59 -0.27 15.15 -8.65
CA MET A 59 0.30 14.32 -9.73
C MET A 59 0.59 12.90 -9.25
N VAL A 60 1.21 12.74 -8.08
CA VAL A 60 1.55 11.39 -7.58
C VAL A 60 0.31 10.65 -7.11
N LYS A 61 -0.65 11.32 -6.45
CA LYS A 61 -1.91 10.72 -5.97
C LYS A 61 -2.85 10.33 -7.12
N SER A 62 -2.79 11.01 -8.27
CA SER A 62 -3.59 10.66 -9.45
C SER A 62 -2.91 9.61 -10.34
N CYS A 63 -1.62 9.32 -10.12
CA CYS A 63 -0.88 8.34 -10.91
C CYS A 63 -1.17 6.91 -10.46
N LYS A 64 -1.77 6.11 -11.35
CA LYS A 64 -2.08 4.70 -11.12
C LYS A 64 -0.85 3.88 -10.70
N ILE A 65 0.27 4.03 -11.40
CA ILE A 65 1.51 3.28 -11.14
C ILE A 65 2.05 3.61 -9.74
N CYS A 66 2.03 4.89 -9.35
CA CYS A 66 2.48 5.30 -8.02
C CYS A 66 1.56 4.78 -6.91
N CYS A 67 0.24 4.77 -7.15
CA CYS A 67 -0.74 4.25 -6.18
C CYS A 67 -0.58 2.73 -5.99
N GLU A 68 -0.40 1.97 -7.07
CA GLU A 68 -0.22 0.51 -7.02
C GLU A 68 1.11 0.10 -6.37
N ALA A 69 2.17 0.90 -6.56
CA ALA A 69 3.48 0.67 -5.94
C ALA A 69 3.61 1.23 -4.51
N GLN A 70 2.57 1.89 -3.99
CA GLN A 70 2.63 2.51 -2.67
C GLN A 70 2.76 1.44 -1.58
N LYS A 71 3.50 1.75 -0.51
CA LYS A 71 3.55 0.90 0.68
C LYS A 71 2.14 0.69 1.23
N ASN A 72 1.85 -0.54 1.63
CA ASN A 72 0.66 -0.84 2.41
C ASN A 72 0.57 0.09 3.63
N PRO A 73 -0.65 0.49 4.02
CA PRO A 73 -0.85 1.25 5.23
C PRO A 73 -0.28 0.50 6.44
N THR A 74 -0.01 1.24 7.51
CA THR A 74 0.40 0.64 8.79
C THR A 74 -0.58 -0.47 9.15
N LYS A 75 -0.04 -1.65 9.47
CA LYS A 75 -0.87 -2.78 9.90
C LYS A 75 -1.72 -2.34 11.08
N CYS A 76 -3.02 -2.63 11.02
CA CYS A 76 -3.91 -2.44 12.15
C CYS A 76 -3.44 -3.33 13.31
N GLU A 77 -3.64 -2.88 14.55
CA GLU A 77 -3.42 -3.75 15.71
C GLU A 77 -4.37 -4.95 15.64
N PRO A 78 -3.87 -6.19 15.83
CA PRO A 78 -4.74 -7.36 15.85
C PRO A 78 -5.78 -7.20 16.96
N HIS A 79 -7.06 -7.33 16.62
CA HIS A 79 -8.11 -7.42 17.62
C HIS A 79 -8.23 -8.89 18.06
N PRO A 80 -7.82 -9.23 19.30
CA PRO A 80 -7.91 -10.61 19.75
C PRO A 80 -9.38 -10.99 19.98
N TRP A 81 -9.72 -12.22 19.63
CA TRP A 81 -10.99 -12.79 20.03
C TRP A 81 -11.03 -12.97 21.55
N LEU A 82 -12.20 -12.82 22.16
CA LEU A 82 -12.41 -13.20 23.55
C LEU A 82 -12.00 -14.67 23.75
N PRO A 83 -11.24 -15.03 24.81
CA PRO A 83 -10.92 -16.41 25.10
C PRO A 83 -12.21 -17.23 25.29
N PRO A 84 -12.26 -18.49 24.82
CA PRO A 84 -13.34 -19.40 25.21
C PRO A 84 -13.25 -19.71 26.71
N GLU A 85 -14.39 -19.93 27.34
CA GLU A 85 -14.59 -20.27 28.74
C GLU A 85 -14.66 -21.79 28.97
N GLN A 86 -15.06 -22.56 27.94
CA GLN A 86 -15.18 -24.01 28.01
C GLN A 86 -14.83 -24.70 26.69
N ALA A 87 -14.52 -26.00 26.77
CA ALA A 87 -14.28 -26.84 25.60
C ALA A 87 -15.49 -26.83 24.65
N TRP A 88 -15.22 -26.85 23.36
CA TRP A 88 -16.19 -26.85 22.26
C TRP A 88 -17.03 -25.58 22.12
N GLN A 89 -16.71 -24.51 22.85
CA GLN A 89 -17.37 -23.21 22.69
C GLN A 89 -16.95 -22.48 21.40
N ARG A 90 -15.70 -22.66 20.98
CA ARG A 90 -15.19 -22.15 19.70
C ARG A 90 -14.29 -23.19 19.07
N VAL A 91 -14.52 -23.49 17.81
CA VAL A 91 -13.68 -24.37 16.99
C VAL A 91 -13.02 -23.58 15.87
N HIS A 92 -11.78 -23.93 15.56
CA HIS A 92 -11.07 -23.48 14.37
C HIS A 92 -11.00 -24.65 13.40
N ILE A 93 -11.49 -24.45 12.18
CA ILE A 93 -11.58 -25.49 11.17
C ILE A 93 -10.73 -25.06 9.97
N ASP A 94 -9.89 -25.96 9.47
CA ASP A 94 -9.07 -25.72 8.29
C ASP A 94 -8.79 -27.02 7.53
N PHE A 95 -8.34 -26.91 6.28
CA PHE A 95 -7.83 -28.03 5.50
C PHE A 95 -6.31 -27.93 5.35
N ALA A 96 -5.61 -29.02 5.64
CA ALA A 96 -4.22 -29.18 5.27
C ALA A 96 -4.09 -30.14 4.07
N GLY A 97 -3.26 -29.77 3.09
CA GLY A 97 -2.94 -30.63 1.95
C GLY A 97 -3.12 -29.97 0.58
N PRO A 98 -3.13 -30.76 -0.50
CA PRO A 98 -3.08 -32.22 -0.50
C PRO A 98 -1.66 -32.76 -0.23
N VAL A 99 -1.55 -33.84 0.54
CA VAL A 99 -0.30 -34.62 0.73
C VAL A 99 -0.60 -36.07 0.39
N GLY A 100 0.13 -36.65 -0.55
CA GLY A 100 -0.16 -38.02 -1.01
C GLY A 100 -1.52 -38.19 -1.68
N GLY A 101 -2.12 -37.10 -2.19
CA GLY A 101 -3.42 -37.12 -2.86
C GLY A 101 -4.63 -37.01 -1.93
N VAL A 102 -4.41 -36.80 -0.63
CA VAL A 102 -5.48 -36.61 0.36
C VAL A 102 -5.33 -35.28 1.09
N TYR A 103 -6.47 -34.78 1.58
CA TYR A 103 -6.58 -33.64 2.48
C TYR A 103 -6.84 -34.11 3.91
N TYR A 104 -6.39 -33.31 4.86
CA TYR A 104 -6.67 -33.46 6.28
C TYR A 104 -7.62 -32.34 6.68
N PHE A 105 -8.84 -32.70 7.06
CA PHE A 105 -9.81 -31.80 7.65
C PHE A 105 -9.52 -31.67 9.14
N LEU A 106 -9.01 -30.51 9.54
CA LEU A 106 -8.57 -30.23 10.90
C LEU A 106 -9.67 -29.48 11.65
N VAL A 107 -10.08 -29.98 12.80
CA VAL A 107 -11.00 -29.29 13.72
C VAL A 107 -10.30 -29.16 15.08
N VAL A 108 -10.00 -27.92 15.46
CA VAL A 108 -9.27 -27.60 16.68
C VAL A 108 -10.19 -26.89 17.66
N ASP A 109 -10.38 -27.44 18.85
CA ASP A 109 -11.04 -26.73 19.94
C ASP A 109 -10.17 -25.59 20.47
N ALA A 110 -10.70 -24.37 20.48
CA ALA A 110 -9.95 -23.19 20.84
C ALA A 110 -9.59 -23.13 22.34
N TYR A 111 -10.35 -23.81 23.20
CA TYR A 111 -10.12 -23.82 24.65
C TYR A 111 -9.05 -24.85 25.05
N SER A 112 -9.34 -26.13 24.81
CA SER A 112 -8.49 -27.26 25.22
C SER A 112 -7.31 -27.51 24.28
N LYS A 113 -7.33 -26.92 23.08
CA LYS A 113 -6.40 -27.24 21.98
C LYS A 113 -6.49 -28.68 21.48
N TRP A 114 -7.58 -29.39 21.79
CA TRP A 114 -7.87 -30.71 21.25
C TRP A 114 -8.03 -30.64 19.74
N LEU A 115 -7.44 -31.61 19.03
CA LEU A 115 -7.44 -31.69 17.58
C LEU A 115 -8.16 -32.97 17.15
N GLU A 116 -9.20 -32.79 16.33
CA GLU A 116 -9.83 -33.85 15.55
C GLU A 116 -9.35 -33.73 14.10
N VAL A 117 -9.03 -34.86 13.47
CA VAL A 117 -8.56 -34.90 12.08
C VAL A 117 -9.29 -35.98 11.31
N GLU A 118 -9.94 -35.57 10.23
CA GLU A 118 -10.57 -36.48 9.27
C GLU A 118 -9.86 -36.43 7.93
N ILE A 119 -9.62 -37.60 7.32
CA ILE A 119 -8.92 -37.69 6.04
C ILE A 119 -9.95 -37.76 4.92
N THR A 120 -9.76 -36.96 3.88
CA THR A 120 -10.69 -36.90 2.74
C THR A 120 -9.99 -36.59 1.43
N ASP A 121 -10.56 -37.06 0.34
CA ASP A 121 -10.18 -36.67 -1.03
C ASP A 121 -10.98 -35.46 -1.53
N LYS A 122 -11.90 -34.93 -0.71
CA LYS A 122 -12.85 -33.88 -1.09
C LYS A 122 -12.75 -32.67 -0.16
N MET A 123 -12.71 -31.48 -0.77
CA MET A 123 -12.79 -30.18 -0.09
C MET A 123 -14.11 -29.47 -0.46
N THR A 124 -15.23 -30.20 -0.41
CA THR A 124 -16.56 -29.71 -0.79
C THR A 124 -17.43 -29.48 0.44
N SER A 125 -18.26 -28.43 0.41
CA SER A 125 -19.17 -28.12 1.53
C SER A 125 -20.13 -29.28 1.86
N SER A 126 -20.56 -30.05 0.86
CA SER A 126 -21.42 -31.23 1.04
C SER A 126 -20.75 -32.42 1.73
N TRP A 127 -19.42 -32.39 1.87
CA TRP A 127 -18.70 -33.39 2.65
C TRP A 127 -18.51 -32.93 4.09
N VAL A 128 -18.36 -31.61 4.29
CA VAL A 128 -18.19 -30.98 5.61
C VAL A 128 -19.50 -30.90 6.40
N ILE A 129 -20.64 -30.72 5.71
CA ILE A 129 -22.00 -30.53 6.26
C ILE A 129 -22.86 -31.73 5.88
#